data_AF-A0A7X1WIL7-F1
#
_entry.id   AF-A0A7X1WIL7-F1
#
_cell.length_a   1.000
_cell.length_b   1.000
_cell.length_c   1.000
_cell.angle_alpha   90.00
_cell.angle_beta   90.00
_cell.angle_gamma   90.00
#
_symmetry.space_group_name_H-M   'P 1'
#
loop_
_entity.id
_entity.type
_entity.pdbx_description
1 polymer ?
#
loop_
_entity_poly.entity_id
_entity_poly.type
_entity_poly.pdbx_seq_one_letter_code
_entity_poly.pdbx_strand_id
1 'polypeptide(L)'
;MSHTAFAITADDVESVLHSHTNRIINAHGLSIDALASDVFDEVDKGRVEKSALASGTNLDEQVSGAYGEIKDILVELGVLEF
;
A
#
# COMPACT_ATOMS: atom_id res chain seq x y z
N MET A 1 0.81 26.30 0.16
CA MET A 1 1.05 25.65 -1.14
C MET A 1 0.18 24.41 -1.19
N SER A 2 -0.56 24.18 -2.28
CA SER A 2 -1.43 23.03 -2.40
C SER A 2 -0.55 21.79 -2.53
N HIS A 3 -0.43 21.00 -1.46
CA HIS A 3 0.11 19.65 -1.59
C HIS A 3 -0.85 18.90 -2.53
N THR A 4 -0.34 18.42 -3.65
CA THR A 4 -1.05 17.45 -4.47
C THR A 4 -1.38 16.27 -3.56
N ALA A 5 -2.66 16.05 -3.26
CA ALA A 5 -3.08 14.90 -2.48
C ALA A 5 -2.53 13.64 -3.17
N PHE A 6 -1.66 12.89 -2.49
CA PHE A 6 -1.16 11.64 -3.03
C PHE A 6 -2.34 10.65 -3.01
N ALA A 7 -2.96 10.46 -4.16
CA ALA A 7 -4.16 9.64 -4.28
C ALA A 7 -3.75 8.18 -4.45
N ILE A 8 -3.99 7.38 -3.43
CA ILE A 8 -3.77 5.93 -3.49
C ILE A 8 -4.97 5.24 -4.14
N THR A 9 -4.68 4.16 -4.87
CA THR A 9 -5.65 3.31 -5.57
C THR A 9 -5.50 1.86 -5.15
N ALA A 10 -6.49 1.03 -5.49
CA ALA A 10 -6.40 -0.42 -5.24
C ALA A 10 -5.24 -1.05 -6.02
N ASP A 11 -4.90 -0.52 -7.19
CA ASP A 11 -3.77 -0.98 -8.02
C ASP A 11 -2.41 -0.78 -7.32
N ASP A 12 -2.29 0.24 -6.45
CA ASP A 12 -1.08 0.46 -5.65
C ASP A 12 -0.93 -0.65 -4.58
N VAL A 13 -2.04 -1.05 -3.96
CA VAL A 13 -2.08 -2.17 -3.02
C VAL A 13 -1.76 -3.49 -3.75
N GLU A 14 -2.36 -3.69 -4.93
CA GLU A 14 -2.08 -4.85 -5.78
C GLU A 14 -0.58 -4.92 -6.14
N SER A 15 0.02 -3.79 -6.51
CA SER A 15 1.45 -3.69 -6.83
C SER A 15 2.35 -4.10 -5.66
N VAL A 16 1.98 -3.69 -4.45
CA VAL A 16 2.70 -4.07 -3.22
C VAL A 16 2.52 -5.56 -2.93
N LEU A 17 1.32 -6.11 -3.10
CA LEU A 17 1.05 -7.54 -2.92
C LEU A 17 1.82 -8.39 -3.95
N HIS A 18 1.83 -8.02 -5.23
CA HIS A 18 2.64 -8.68 -6.27
C HIS A 18 4.12 -8.69 -5.91
N SER A 19 4.64 -7.55 -5.45
CA SER A 19 6.05 -7.41 -5.03
C SER A 19 6.41 -8.30 -3.84
N HIS A 20 5.42 -8.75 -3.06
CA HIS A 20 5.59 -9.57 -1.87
C HIS A 20 4.80 -10.88 -1.92
N THR A 21 4.54 -11.41 -3.12
CA THR A 21 3.68 -12.60 -3.34
C THR A 21 4.03 -13.77 -2.42
N ASN A 22 5.32 -14.04 -2.19
CA ASN A 22 5.80 -15.14 -1.35
C ASN A 22 5.60 -14.94 0.16
N ARG A 23 5.15 -13.75 0.58
CA ARG A 23 4.92 -13.38 1.99
C ARG A 23 3.44 -13.18 2.32
N ILE A 24 2.54 -13.39 1.36
CA ILE A 24 1.10 -13.31 1.59
C ILE A 24 0.66 -14.53 2.39
N ILE A 25 0.23 -14.32 3.63
CA ILE A 25 -0.17 -15.40 4.54
C ILE A 25 -1.69 -15.50 4.71
N ASN A 26 -2.42 -14.45 4.33
CA ASN A 26 -3.85 -14.34 4.58
C ASN A 26 -4.63 -13.98 3.32
N ALA A 27 -4.47 -14.78 2.25
CA ALA A 27 -5.15 -14.53 0.98
C ALA A 27 -6.63 -14.98 0.95
N HIS A 28 -7.09 -15.78 1.92
CA HIS A 28 -8.46 -16.33 1.99
C HIS A 28 -8.90 -17.08 0.71
N GLY A 29 -7.96 -17.54 -0.11
CA GLY A 29 -8.24 -18.15 -1.42
C GLY A 29 -8.62 -17.16 -2.52
N LEU A 30 -8.51 -15.85 -2.27
CA LEU A 30 -8.69 -14.78 -3.24
C LEU A 30 -7.48 -14.67 -4.17
N SER A 31 -7.74 -14.20 -5.40
CA SER A 31 -6.67 -13.71 -6.28
C SER A 31 -6.09 -12.40 -5.72
N ILE A 32 -4.90 -12.02 -6.18
CA ILE A 32 -4.19 -10.82 -5.66
C ILE A 32 -5.02 -9.55 -5.91
N ASP A 33 -5.66 -9.41 -7.06
CA ASP A 33 -6.54 -8.28 -7.40
C ASP A 33 -7.78 -8.21 -6.49
N ALA A 34 -8.38 -9.37 -6.19
CA ALA A 34 -9.52 -9.47 -5.30
C ALA A 34 -9.12 -9.16 -3.85
N LEU A 35 -7.97 -9.68 -3.40
CA LEU A 35 -7.39 -9.37 -2.08
C LEU A 35 -7.05 -7.89 -1.96
N ALA A 36 -6.43 -7.29 -2.98
CA ALA A 36 -6.10 -5.87 -2.99
C ALA A 36 -7.36 -5.01 -2.83
N SER A 37 -8.43 -5.35 -3.57
CA SER A 37 -9.72 -4.65 -3.48
C SER A 37 -10.37 -4.80 -2.11
N ASP A 38 -10.31 -6.00 -1.52
CA ASP A 38 -10.87 -6.30 -0.20
C ASP A 38 -10.18 -5.50 0.90
N VAL A 39 -8.84 -5.47 0.91
CA VAL A 39 -8.07 -4.78 1.94
C VAL A 39 -7.88 -3.28 1.69
N PHE A 40 -8.16 -2.79 0.47
CA PHE A 40 -7.95 -1.37 0.11
C PHE A 40 -8.75 -0.42 1.00
N ASP A 41 -9.97 -0.80 1.38
CA ASP A 41 -10.80 0.01 2.27
C ASP A 41 -10.30 0.01 3.73
N GLU A 42 -9.46 -0.96 4.11
CA GLU A 42 -8.81 -1.05 5.42
C GLU A 42 -7.48 -0.29 5.48
N VAL A 43 -6.90 0.06 4.32
CA VAL A 43 -5.66 0.83 4.25
C VAL A 43 -5.89 2.28 4.70
N ASP A 44 -5.11 2.72 5.70
CA ASP A 44 -5.13 4.12 6.17
C ASP A 44 -4.49 5.07 5.14
N LYS A 45 -5.34 5.64 4.28
CA LYS A 45 -4.98 6.57 3.21
C LYS A 45 -4.24 7.81 3.73
N GLY A 46 -4.59 8.28 4.94
CA GLY A 46 -3.95 9.45 5.55
C GLY A 46 -2.52 9.14 6.00
N ARG A 47 -2.28 7.92 6.49
CA ARG A 47 -0.94 7.44 6.85
C ARG A 47 -0.05 7.29 5.61
N VAL A 48 -0.61 6.70 4.55
CA VAL A 48 0.10 6.53 3.27
C VAL A 48 0.45 7.89 2.65
N GLU A 49 -0.50 8.83 2.59
CA GLU A 49 -0.24 10.18 2.08
C GLU A 49 0.86 10.90 2.89
N LYS A 50 0.81 10.79 4.22
CA LYS A 50 1.85 11.37 5.09
C LYS A 50 3.22 10.76 4.82
N SER A 51 3.29 9.45 4.63
CA SER A 51 4.54 8.74 4.33
C SER A 51 5.10 9.16 2.98
N ALA A 52 4.24 9.20 1.94
CA ALA A 52 4.60 9.70 0.61
C ALA A 52 5.20 11.11 0.68
N LEU A 53 4.51 12.05 1.32
CA LEU A 53 4.98 13.44 1.47
C LEU A 53 6.26 13.57 2.30
N ALA A 54 6.52 12.65 3.23
CA ALA A 54 7.74 12.63 4.03
C ALA A 54 8.94 12.05 3.27
N SER A 55 8.71 11.16 2.31
CA SER A 55 9.77 10.50 1.53
C SER A 55 10.44 11.42 0.52
N GLY A 56 9.78 12.48 0.06
CA GLY A 56 10.42 13.44 -0.82
C GLY A 56 9.49 14.34 -1.63
N THR A 57 10.07 15.00 -2.62
CA THR A 57 9.37 16.01 -3.45
C THR A 57 9.19 15.58 -4.90
N ASN A 58 9.92 14.57 -5.36
CA ASN A 58 9.69 13.97 -6.67
C ASN A 58 8.72 12.79 -6.54
N LEU A 59 8.10 12.43 -7.66
CA LEU A 59 7.06 11.40 -7.69
C LEU A 59 7.61 10.03 -7.28
N ASP A 60 8.82 9.68 -7.72
CA ASP A 60 9.43 8.37 -7.45
C ASP A 60 9.67 8.15 -5.95
N GLU A 61 10.17 9.17 -5.24
CA GLU A 61 10.35 9.17 -3.78
C GLU A 61 9.00 9.04 -3.06
N GLN A 62 7.98 9.78 -3.51
CA GLN A 62 6.64 9.74 -2.92
C GLN A 62 5.98 8.38 -3.11
N VAL A 63 6.09 7.78 -4.30
CA VAL A 63 5.59 6.43 -4.57
C VAL A 63 6.33 5.40 -3.73
N SER A 64 7.66 5.50 -3.62
CA SER A 64 8.44 4.60 -2.77
C SER A 64 8.02 4.70 -1.30
N GLY A 65 7.75 5.92 -0.80
CA GLY A 65 7.24 6.15 0.54
C GLY A 65 5.87 5.52 0.75
N ALA A 66 4.95 5.79 -0.18
CA ALA A 66 3.60 5.26 -0.14
C ALA A 66 3.58 3.72 -0.12
N TYR A 67 4.36 3.09 -1.01
CA TYR A 67 4.41 1.63 -1.12
C TYR A 67 5.04 0.99 0.11
N GLY A 68 6.04 1.65 0.71
CA GLY A 68 6.60 1.25 2.00
C GLY A 68 5.55 1.23 3.10
N GLU A 69 4.74 2.28 3.17
CA GLU A 69 3.67 2.41 4.17
C GLU A 69 2.54 1.41 3.94
N ILE A 70 2.10 1.21 2.69
CA ILE A 70 1.10 0.20 2.34
C ILE A 70 1.58 -1.18 2.81
N LYS A 71 2.84 -1.53 2.56
CA LYS A 71 3.43 -2.79 3.01
C LYS A 71 3.37 -2.92 4.54
N ASP A 72 3.72 -1.88 5.28
CA ASP A 72 3.68 -1.90 6.74
C ASP A 72 2.25 -2.06 7.27
N ILE A 73 1.27 -1.38 6.66
CA ILE A 73 -0.16 -1.55 6.98
C ILE A 73 -0.62 -2.98 6.68
N LEU A 74 -0.25 -3.55 5.54
CA LEU A 74 -0.60 -4.93 5.19
C LEU A 74 0.01 -5.96 6.16
N VAL A 75 1.16 -5.66 6.77
CA VAL A 75 1.71 -6.47 7.86
C VAL A 75 0.88 -6.32 9.13
N GLU A 76 0.50 -5.09 9.49
CA GLU A 76 -0.35 -4.83 10.66
C GLU A 76 -1.75 -5.47 10.55
N LEU A 77 -2.30 -5.53 9.34
CA LEU A 77 -3.56 -6.23 9.02
C LEU A 77 -3.40 -7.76 8.97
N GLY A 78 -2.17 -8.28 9.08
CA GLY A 78 -1.88 -9.72 9.00
C GLY A 78 -2.02 -10.31 7.60
N VAL A 79 -2.00 -9.48 6.55
CA VAL A 79 -2.02 -9.91 5.15
C VAL A 79 -0.64 -10.42 4.73
N LEU A 80 0.43 -9.75 5.18
CA LEU A 80 1.83 -10.08 4.90
C LEU A 80 2.59 -10.54 6.16
N GLU A 81 3.59 -11.41 5.99
CA GLU A 81 4.54 -11.79 7.06
C GLU A 81 5.95 -11.19 6.87
N PHE A 82 6.50 -10.59 7.93
CA PHE A 82 7.83 -9.97 7.96
C PHE A 82 8.56 -10.16 9.28
#